data_AF-A0A7C7R2K6-F1
#
_entry.id   AF-A0A7C7R2K6-F1
#
_cell.length_a   1.000
_cell.length_b   1.000
_cell.length_c   1.000
_cell.angle_alpha   90.00
_cell.angle_beta   90.00
_cell.angle_gamma   90.00
#
_symmetry.space_group_name_H-M   'P 1'
#
loop_
_entity.id
_entity.type
_entity.pdbx_description
1 polymer ?
#
loop_
_entity_poly.entity_id
_entity_poly.type
_entity_poly.pdbx_seq_one_letter_code
_entity_poly.pdbx_strand_id
1 'polypeptide(L)' 'MSIFCVVDDKHVPLYRIMWVSALPHYCGNEDCQREGQYEIRLEHGEAVWASTPEERDAVLAALEAWAEGEPEGGLGFRE' A
#
# COMPACT_ATOMS: atom_id res chain seq x y z
N MET A 1 -2.57 12.98 -9.53
CA MET A 1 -2.35 11.78 -8.70
C MET A 1 -3.68 11.24 -8.21
N SER A 2 -3.92 9.94 -8.36
CA SER A 2 -5.04 9.27 -7.69
C SER A 2 -4.79 9.24 -6.18
N ILE A 3 -5.83 9.45 -5.36
CA ILE A 3 -5.77 9.24 -3.90
C ILE A 3 -5.94 7.76 -3.51
N PHE A 4 -6.08 6.87 -4.49
CA PHE A 4 -6.27 5.44 -4.30
C PHE A 4 -5.10 4.65 -4.90
N CYS A 5 -4.67 3.61 -4.19
CA CYS A 5 -3.91 2.49 -4.75
C CYS A 5 -4.82 1.25 -4.88
N VAL A 6 -4.36 0.22 -5.59
CA VAL A 6 -5.08 -1.06 -5.70
C VAL A 6 -4.32 -2.14 -4.95
N VAL A 7 -5.03 -2.89 -4.10
CA VAL A 7 -4.52 -4.06 -3.37
C VAL A 7 -5.55 -5.18 -3.45
N ASP A 8 -5.21 -6.32 -4.06
CA ASP A 8 -6.08 -7.49 -4.21
C ASP A 8 -7.46 -7.07 -4.75
N ASP A 9 -7.46 -6.35 -5.87
CA ASP A 9 -8.62 -5.73 -6.53
C ASP A 9 -9.40 -4.67 -5.73
N LYS A 10 -8.91 -4.26 -4.55
CA LYS A 10 -9.55 -3.22 -3.72
C LYS A 10 -8.91 -1.87 -3.98
N HIS A 11 -9.73 -0.87 -4.26
CA HIS A 11 -9.27 0.52 -4.29
C HIS A 11 -9.15 1.05 -2.86
N VAL A 12 -7.93 1.28 -2.40
CA VAL A 12 -7.61 1.65 -1.02
C VAL A 12 -7.21 3.12 -1.00
N PRO A 13 -7.88 3.99 -0.22
CA PRO A 13 -7.45 5.37 -0.07
C PRO A 13 -6.11 5.45 0.66
N LEU A 14 -5.16 6.19 0.10
CA LEU A 14 -3.79 6.32 0.63
C LEU A 14 -3.76 6.87 2.05
N TYR A 15 -4.62 7.86 2.35
CA TYR A 15 -4.70 8.49 3.67
C TYR A 15 -5.18 7.57 4.78
N ARG A 16 -5.72 6.38 4.46
CA ARG A 16 -6.15 5.38 5.47
C ARG A 16 -5.05 4.38 5.83
N ILE A 17 -3.92 4.38 5.12
CA ILE A 17 -2.84 3.41 5.33
C ILE A 17 -1.97 3.88 6.49
N MET A 18 -1.81 3.02 7.50
CA MET A 18 -1.01 3.27 8.69
C MET A 18 0.43 2.78 8.53
N TRP A 19 0.61 1.58 7.98
CA TRP A 19 1.91 0.99 7.68
C TRP A 19 1.76 -0.17 6.69
N VAL A 20 2.88 -0.50 6.03
CA VAL A 20 2.99 -1.61 5.07
C VAL A 20 4.06 -2.56 5.59
N SER A 21 3.74 -3.86 5.67
CA SER A 21 4.71 -4.86 6.10
C SER A 21 5.81 -5.04 5.07
N ALA A 22 7.06 -5.00 5.51
CA ALA A 22 8.22 -5.29 4.65
C ALA A 22 8.31 -6.78 4.30
N LEU A 23 7.83 -7.65 5.19
CA LEU A 23 7.89 -9.11 5.05
C LEU A 23 6.49 -9.71 4.90
N PRO A 24 6.38 -10.83 4.16
CA PRO A 24 5.14 -11.59 4.12
C PRO A 24 4.82 -12.19 5.50
N HIS A 25 3.54 -12.37 5.77
CA HIS A 25 3.06 -12.97 7.01
C HIS A 25 3.34 -14.47 7.04
N TYR A 26 3.92 -14.93 8.15
CA TYR A 26 4.07 -16.35 8.45
C TYR A 26 3.85 -16.59 9.95
N CYS A 27 2.71 -17.17 10.32
CA CYS A 27 2.37 -17.51 11.71
C CYS A 27 2.30 -19.02 11.97
N GLY A 28 2.23 -19.84 10.92
CA GLY A 28 2.20 -21.30 11.03
C GLY A 28 0.89 -21.89 11.56
N ASN A 29 -0.17 -21.08 11.66
CA ASN A 29 -1.51 -21.57 11.99
C ASN A 29 -2.13 -22.23 10.73
N GLU A 30 -2.61 -23.47 10.89
CA GLU A 30 -3.20 -24.26 9.80
C GLU A 30 -4.43 -23.61 9.16
N ASP A 31 -5.17 -22.80 9.92
CA ASP A 31 -6.36 -22.10 9.43
C ASP A 31 -6.03 -20.72 8.80
N CYS A 32 -4.76 -20.30 8.81
CA CYS A 32 -4.37 -19.00 8.28
C CYS A 32 -4.48 -18.97 6.75
N GLN A 33 -5.28 -18.04 6.23
CA GLN A 33 -5.45 -17.82 4.78
C GLN A 33 -4.56 -16.70 4.22
N ARG A 34 -3.64 -16.17 5.03
CA ARG A 34 -2.80 -15.00 4.72
C ARG A 34 -1.30 -15.29 4.68
N GLU A 35 -0.91 -16.54 4.89
CA GLU A 35 0.48 -16.98 4.80
C GLU A 35 1.08 -16.59 3.43
N GLY A 36 2.27 -16.00 3.44
CA GLY A 36 2.93 -15.54 2.21
C GLY A 36 2.45 -14.19 1.67
N GLN A 37 1.35 -13.62 2.19
CA GLN A 37 0.85 -12.30 1.78
C GLN A 37 1.44 -11.17 2.64
N TYR A 38 1.50 -9.96 2.09
CA TYR A 38 2.01 -8.77 2.77
C TYR A 38 0.86 -7.98 3.40
N GLU A 39 0.91 -7.76 4.71
CA GLU A 39 -0.10 -6.97 5.40
C GLU A 39 0.07 -5.48 5.11
N ILE A 40 -1.02 -4.83 4.73
CA ILE A 40 -1.15 -3.37 4.63
C ILE A 40 -2.20 -2.96 5.65
N ARG A 41 -1.73 -2.29 6.71
CA ARG A 41 -2.58 -1.92 7.84
C ARG A 41 -3.32 -0.64 7.55
N LEU A 42 -4.63 -0.67 7.76
CA LEU A 42 -5.49 0.49 7.65
C LEU A 42 -5.85 1.03 9.04
N GLU A 43 -6.39 2.23 9.08
CA GLU A 43 -7.02 2.78 10.27
C GLU A 43 -8.10 1.84 10.86
N HIS A 44 -8.43 2.05 12.13
CA HIS A 44 -9.48 1.29 12.85
C HIS A 44 -9.23 -0.22 12.97
N GLY A 45 -7.98 -0.66 12.79
CA GLY A 45 -7.59 -2.06 12.99
C GLY A 45 -7.92 -2.98 11.82
N GLU A 46 -8.31 -2.41 10.68
CA GLU A 46 -8.52 -3.14 9.44
C GLU A 46 -7.19 -3.42 8.72
N ALA A 47 -7.18 -4.42 7.84
CA ALA A 47 -6.02 -4.74 7.00
C ALA A 47 -6.47 -5.27 5.64
N VAL A 48 -5.68 -4.94 4.62
CA VAL A 48 -5.72 -5.59 3.30
C VAL A 48 -4.39 -6.30 3.05
N TRP A 49 -4.38 -7.23 2.10
CA TRP A 49 -3.29 -8.16 1.92
C TRP A 49 -2.82 -8.15 0.47
N ALA A 50 -1.59 -7.71 0.24
CA ALA A 50 -0.97 -7.78 -1.07
C ALA A 50 -0.43 -9.19 -1.32
N SER A 51 -0.73 -9.76 -2.47
CA SER A 51 -0.37 -11.14 -2.81
C SER A 51 1.04 -11.28 -3.34
N THR A 52 1.64 -10.18 -3.82
CA THR A 52 3.02 -10.19 -4.34
C THR A 52 3.86 -9.04 -3.77
N PRO A 53 5.20 -9.18 -3.77
CA PRO A 53 6.10 -8.11 -3.39
C PRO A 53 5.91 -6.84 -4.23
N GLU A 54 5.58 -6.96 -5.51
CA GLU A 54 5.40 -5.84 -6.43
C GLU A 54 4.14 -5.04 -6.09
N GLU A 55 3.06 -5.71 -5.69
CA GLU A 55 1.84 -5.05 -5.23
C GLU A 55 2.07 -4.28 -3.92
N ARG A 56 2.84 -4.85 -2.99
CA ARG A 56 3.31 -4.14 -1.78
C ARG A 56 4.16 -2.92 -2.14
N ASP A 57 5.10 -3.05 -3.08
CA ASP A 57 5.95 -1.93 -3.51
C ASP A 57 5.16 -0.81 -4.21
N ALA A 58 4.15 -1.17 -5.00
CA ALA A 58 3.26 -0.19 -5.63
C ALA A 58 2.53 0.68 -4.59
N VAL A 59 2.17 0.10 -3.44
CA VAL A 59 1.55 0.86 -2.33
C VAL A 59 2.53 1.83 -1.70
N LEU A 60 3.78 1.41 -1.46
CA LEU A 60 4.84 2.29 -0.93
C LEU A 60 5.12 3.44 -1.90
N ALA A 61 5.31 3.14 -3.19
CA ALA A 61 5.55 4.14 -4.21
C ALA A 61 4.38 5.14 -4.32
N ALA A 62 3.14 4.68 -4.22
CA ALA A 62 1.97 5.55 -4.23
C ALA A 62 1.91 6.48 -3.00
N LEU A 63 2.31 6.00 -1.82
CA LEU A 63 2.39 6.81 -0.59
C LEU A 63 3.48 7.87 -0.67
N GLU A 64 4.68 7.50 -1.15
CA GLU A 64 5.80 8.43 -1.34
C GLU A 64 5.41 9.54 -2.32
N ALA A 65 4.88 9.15 -3.48
CA ALA A 65 4.51 10.10 -4.51
C ALA A 65 3.32 10.99 -4.09
N TRP A 66 2.41 10.49 -3.25
CA TRP A 66 1.37 11.30 -2.61
C TRP A 66 1.94 12.31 -1.60
N ALA A 67 2.93 11.90 -0.80
CA ALA A 67 3.59 12.76 0.17
C ALA A 67 4.41 13.88 -0.48
N GLU A 68 5.02 13.62 -1.64
CA GLU A 68 5.77 14.60 -2.42
C GLU A 68 4.89 15.67 -3.08
N GLY A 69 3.58 15.42 -3.20
CA GLY A 69 2.63 16.40 -3.72
C GLY A 69 2.77 16.69 -5.21
N GLU A 70 3.34 15.76 -6.00
CA GLU A 70 3.53 15.89 -7.46
C GLU A 70 2.20 16.33 -8.14
N PRO A 71 2.13 17.58 -8.65
CA PRO A 71 0.94 18.07 -9.32
C PRO A 71 0.82 17.44 -10.70
N GLU A 72 -0.41 17.11 -11.12
CA GLU A 72 -0.63 16.74 -12.51
C GLU A 72 -0.32 17.94 -13.42
N GLY A 73 0.72 17.78 -14.24
CA GLY A 73 1.18 18.80 -15.20
C GLY A 73 2.39 19.55 -14.68
N GLY A 74 3.57 18.95 -14.83
CA GLY A 74 4.85 19.56 -14.49
C GLY A 74 5.07 20.88 -15.22
N LEU A 75 4.84 21.98 -14.51
CA LEU A 75 5.56 23.23 -14.73
C LEU A 75 6.70 23.24 -13.71
N GLY A 76 7.90 23.02 -14.23
CA GLY A 76 9.11 22.85 -13.43
C GLY A 76 9.36 23.98 -12.45
N PHE A 77 9.89 23.61 -11.29
CA PHE A 77 10.67 24.53 -10.49
C PHE A 77 11.91 24.92 -11.29
N ARG A 78 11.95 26.19 -11.74
CA ARG A 78 13.20 26.87 -12.07
C ARG A 78 13.77 27.42 -10.77
N GLU A 79 15.02 27.07 -10.49
CA GLU A 79 15.92 27.86 -9.62
C GLU A 79 16.16 29.26 -10.23
#